data_AF-A4HAF5-F1
#
_entry.id   AF-A4HAF5-F1
#
_cell.length_a   1.000
_cell.length_b   1.000
_cell.length_c   1.000
_cell.angle_alpha   90.00
_cell.angle_beta   90.00
_cell.angle_gamma   90.00
#
_symmetry.space_group_name_H-M   'P 1'
#
loop_
_entity.id
_entity.type
_entity.pdbx_description
1 polymer ?
#
loop_
_entity_poly.entity_id
_entity_poly.type
_entity_poly.pdbx_seq_one_letter_code
_entity_poly.pdbx_strand_id
1 'polypeptide(L)'
;MLTQPSDELERLRKELAREENDLAALEDNVESQSAQLGYLHTEYTINKTRIYHHYEPTLAPLRVVTYAAAQRQSLIELQIEWLERKVVEQERRSQGGQYIEIRDMKPAAEEYLRKAHQSLLRCYEHISECPEEPLHIISQYACPPEEAIATMELVMKVRGEASDSCTWKASQVLLSYTYFHEFFAMRSESLLKRCDLLPNELMSELERFCADPHHSVCSLYRISTPIGCMGEWLHAIRNYYRVKLVTAPVLLSRNADTRRITEQAQAWLSMITLSEEEGDQRQRQREQQTTVAKDASTDNAELGALVSAGEAGRESLLLPTKSASVTADTVQKLRHQLHKLRESVRAAEAERTAIEGLLQEKLAEVRGNYDETMVPLEDQLEEMTECFGQRLTRKGDVAAASPLSAATAANTTDNAAVAVAATL
;
A
#
# COMPACT_ATOMS: atom_id res chain seq x y z
N MET A 1 67.26 52.17 2.36
CA MET A 1 66.91 51.77 3.74
C MET A 1 66.68 50.26 3.72
N LEU A 2 67.15 49.54 4.73
CA LEU A 2 66.97 48.08 4.85
C LEU A 2 66.29 47.83 6.19
N THR A 3 65.03 47.39 6.16
CA THR A 3 64.35 46.80 7.32
C THR A 3 65.07 45.50 7.70
N GLN A 4 65.19 45.20 8.99
CA GLN A 4 65.87 43.97 9.40
C GLN A 4 64.89 42.79 9.34
N PRO A 5 65.34 41.57 8.96
CA PRO A 5 64.47 40.39 8.90
C PRO A 5 63.86 40.01 10.27
N SER A 6 64.38 40.55 11.38
CA SER A 6 63.78 40.42 12.71
C SER A 6 62.47 41.20 12.86
N ASP A 7 62.38 42.40 12.28
CA ASP A 7 61.18 43.25 12.35
C ASP A 7 60.02 42.60 11.56
N GLU A 8 60.36 41.98 10.44
CA GLU A 8 59.45 41.28 9.54
C GLU A 8 58.94 39.96 10.18
N LEU A 9 59.81 39.19 10.84
CA LEU A 9 59.41 38.03 11.64
C LEU A 9 58.52 38.41 12.84
N GLU A 10 58.81 39.51 13.53
CA GLU A 10 57.94 40.01 14.59
C GLU A 10 56.59 40.49 14.07
N ARG A 11 56.56 41.10 12.89
CA ARG A 11 55.32 41.50 12.21
C ARG A 11 54.47 40.28 11.85
N LEU A 12 55.05 39.29 11.17
CA LEU A 12 54.35 38.06 10.78
C LEU A 12 53.81 37.29 11.99
N ARG A 13 54.53 37.27 13.12
CA ARG A 13 54.02 36.72 14.39
C ARG A 13 52.82 37.48 14.95
N LYS A 14 52.82 38.81 14.85
CA LYS A 14 51.70 39.67 15.29
C LYS A 14 50.50 39.61 14.34
N GLU A 15 50.72 39.29 13.07
CA GLU A 15 49.66 39.04 12.09
C GLU A 15 49.05 37.64 12.26
N LEU A 16 49.88 36.58 12.39
CA LEU A 16 49.42 35.21 12.67
C LEU A 16 48.66 35.09 13.99
N ALA A 17 49.14 35.76 15.05
CA ALA A 17 48.42 35.80 16.33
C ALA A 17 47.10 36.60 16.27
N ARG A 18 46.86 37.43 15.24
CA ARG A 18 45.54 38.05 15.01
C ARG A 18 44.61 37.08 14.29
N GLU A 19 45.07 36.48 13.18
CA GLU A 19 44.30 35.46 12.47
C GLU A 19 43.91 34.28 13.38
N GLU A 20 44.72 33.94 14.40
CA GLU A 20 44.36 32.93 15.40
C GLU A 20 43.24 33.36 16.35
N ASN A 21 43.19 34.62 16.78
CA ASN A 21 42.08 35.13 17.58
C ASN A 21 40.81 35.33 16.73
N ASP A 22 40.96 35.79 15.49
CA ASP A 22 39.86 35.93 14.52
C ASP A 22 39.24 34.57 14.14
N LEU A 23 40.07 33.53 13.95
CA LEU A 23 39.60 32.17 13.68
C LEU A 23 38.88 31.56 14.89
N ALA A 24 39.41 31.71 16.10
CA ALA A 24 38.74 31.25 17.32
C ALA A 24 37.37 31.95 17.50
N ALA A 25 37.31 33.26 17.28
CA ALA A 25 36.05 34.00 17.33
C ALA A 25 35.05 33.58 16.24
N LEU A 26 35.50 33.11 15.07
CA LEU A 26 34.62 32.52 14.05
C LEU A 26 34.15 31.12 14.43
N GLU A 27 35.02 30.30 15.02
CA GLU A 27 34.70 28.96 15.53
C GLU A 27 33.63 29.02 16.65
N ASP A 28 33.82 29.90 17.64
CA ASP A 28 32.83 30.20 18.69
C ASP A 28 31.46 30.62 18.10
N ASN A 29 31.46 31.47 17.06
CA ASN A 29 30.24 31.93 16.41
C ASN A 29 29.53 30.80 15.64
N VAL A 30 30.27 29.97 14.89
CA VAL A 30 29.73 28.81 14.16
C VAL A 30 29.18 27.75 15.12
N GLU A 31 29.85 27.46 16.24
CA GLU A 31 29.30 26.59 17.29
C GLU A 31 28.00 27.19 17.88
N SER A 32 27.99 28.49 18.18
CA SER A 32 26.82 29.15 18.76
C SER A 32 25.59 29.17 17.83
N GLN A 33 25.78 29.36 16.53
CA GLN A 33 24.69 29.38 15.54
C GLN A 33 24.21 27.98 15.19
N SER A 34 25.12 27.00 15.02
CA SER A 34 24.73 25.61 14.77
C SER A 34 23.99 24.99 15.96
N ALA A 35 24.31 25.39 17.20
CA ALA A 35 23.54 25.02 18.39
C ALA A 35 22.12 25.63 18.39
N GLN A 36 21.97 26.89 17.98
CA GLN A 36 20.65 27.55 17.84
C GLN A 36 19.80 26.88 16.75
N LEU A 37 20.40 26.55 15.62
CA LEU A 37 19.75 25.82 14.52
C LEU A 37 19.30 24.41 14.95
N GLY A 38 20.14 23.68 15.68
CA GLY A 38 19.79 22.38 16.25
C GLY A 38 18.63 22.46 17.26
N TYR A 39 18.56 23.53 18.05
CA TYR A 39 17.43 23.80 18.94
C TYR A 39 16.14 24.06 18.16
N LEU A 40 16.16 24.97 17.17
CA LEU A 40 14.99 25.31 16.35
C LEU A 40 14.47 24.10 15.54
N HIS A 41 15.35 23.30 14.93
CA HIS A 41 14.96 22.06 14.26
C HIS A 41 14.28 21.06 15.23
N THR A 42 14.76 21.00 16.47
CA THR A 42 14.17 20.18 17.54
C THR A 42 12.78 20.69 17.93
N GLU A 43 12.61 22.01 18.13
CA GLU A 43 11.30 22.61 18.39
C GLU A 43 10.33 22.45 17.22
N TYR A 44 10.79 22.53 15.96
CA TYR A 44 9.97 22.28 14.78
C TYR A 44 9.46 20.83 14.76
N THR A 45 10.36 19.87 14.99
CA THR A 45 10.01 18.46 15.09
C THR A 45 8.99 18.21 16.20
N ILE A 46 9.16 18.84 17.37
CA ILE A 46 8.23 18.75 18.50
C ILE A 46 6.86 19.38 18.19
N ASN A 47 6.83 20.59 17.62
CA ASN A 47 5.57 21.30 17.33
C ASN A 47 4.77 20.63 16.20
N LYS A 48 5.45 20.16 15.15
CA LYS A 48 4.88 19.29 14.12
C LYS A 48 4.31 18.00 14.71
N THR A 49 5.05 17.35 15.61
CA THR A 49 4.60 16.13 16.30
C THR A 49 3.39 16.38 17.20
N ARG A 50 3.36 17.50 17.95
CA ARG A 50 2.20 17.93 18.77
C ARG A 50 0.95 18.14 17.92
N ILE A 51 1.08 18.77 16.75
CA ILE A 51 -0.02 18.97 15.80
C ILE A 51 -0.59 17.63 15.32
N TYR A 52 0.26 16.69 14.88
CA TYR A 52 -0.23 15.36 14.50
C TYR A 52 -0.90 14.62 15.67
N HIS A 53 -0.36 14.68 16.89
CA HIS A 53 -0.98 14.07 18.07
C HIS A 53 -2.35 14.68 18.43
N HIS A 54 -2.63 15.91 18.03
CA HIS A 54 -3.94 16.55 18.25
C HIS A 54 -4.98 16.12 17.21
N TYR A 55 -4.60 16.08 15.92
CA TYR A 55 -5.55 15.85 14.83
C TYR A 55 -5.69 14.38 14.41
N GLU A 56 -4.62 13.58 14.47
CA GLU A 56 -4.63 12.19 13.98
C GLU A 56 -5.63 11.26 14.70
N PRO A 57 -5.84 11.37 16.04
CA PRO A 57 -6.86 10.57 16.73
C PRO A 57 -8.29 10.74 16.20
N THR A 58 -8.59 11.91 15.61
CA THR A 58 -9.90 12.20 14.99
C THR A 58 -9.90 11.84 13.50
N LEU A 59 -8.76 12.01 12.81
CA LEU A 59 -8.62 11.74 11.38
C LEU A 59 -8.54 10.25 11.03
N ALA A 60 -7.82 9.44 11.82
CA ALA A 60 -7.62 8.02 11.50
C ALA A 60 -8.95 7.23 11.43
N PRO A 61 -9.93 7.38 12.36
CA PRO A 61 -11.24 6.75 12.23
C PRO A 61 -12.00 7.20 10.98
N LEU A 62 -11.97 8.48 10.65
CA LEU A 62 -12.63 9.03 9.46
C LEU A 62 -12.00 8.51 8.16
N ARG A 63 -10.68 8.36 8.11
CA ARG A 63 -9.94 7.72 7.00
C ARG A 63 -10.34 6.26 6.83
N VAL A 64 -10.41 5.48 7.91
CA VAL A 64 -10.86 4.08 7.88
C VAL A 64 -12.30 3.96 7.37
N VAL A 65 -13.23 4.74 7.95
CA VAL A 65 -14.65 4.69 7.55
C VAL A 65 -14.85 5.09 6.09
N THR A 66 -14.24 6.20 5.64
CA THR A 66 -14.41 6.68 4.26
C THR A 66 -13.76 5.74 3.23
N TYR A 67 -12.58 5.18 3.53
CA TYR A 67 -11.91 4.21 2.65
C TYR A 67 -12.68 2.88 2.57
N ALA A 68 -13.06 2.29 3.71
CA ALA A 68 -13.81 1.03 3.74
C ALA A 68 -15.17 1.16 3.02
N ALA A 69 -15.85 2.29 3.20
CA ALA A 69 -17.12 2.55 2.54
C ALA A 69 -16.99 2.71 1.02
N ALA A 70 -15.94 3.37 0.52
CA ALA A 70 -15.66 3.44 -0.92
C ALA A 70 -15.42 2.03 -1.52
N GLN A 71 -14.70 1.18 -0.81
CA GLN A 71 -14.43 -0.20 -1.22
C GLN A 71 -15.71 -1.06 -1.26
N ARG A 72 -16.65 -0.83 -0.34
CA ARG A 72 -17.98 -1.47 -0.34
C ARG A 72 -18.93 -0.89 -1.39
N GLN A 73 -18.92 0.43 -1.61
CA GLN A 73 -19.67 1.10 -2.67
C GLN A 73 -19.36 0.47 -4.03
N SER A 74 -18.07 0.27 -4.35
CA SER A 74 -17.64 -0.41 -5.58
C SER A 74 -18.25 -1.81 -5.78
N LEU A 75 -18.44 -2.59 -4.69
CA LEU A 75 -19.09 -3.90 -4.78
C LEU A 75 -20.62 -3.79 -4.98
N ILE A 76 -21.27 -2.82 -4.34
CA ILE A 76 -22.70 -2.56 -4.51
C ILE A 76 -22.99 -2.08 -5.94
N GLU A 77 -22.16 -1.19 -6.48
CA GLU A 77 -22.25 -0.69 -7.86
C GLU A 77 -22.09 -1.82 -8.89
N LEU A 78 -21.11 -2.72 -8.69
CA LEU A 78 -20.92 -3.90 -9.55
C LEU A 78 -22.13 -4.86 -9.50
N GLN A 79 -22.74 -5.07 -8.32
CA GLN A 79 -23.97 -5.86 -8.20
C GLN A 79 -25.14 -5.19 -8.93
N ILE A 80 -25.30 -3.88 -8.81
CA ILE A 80 -26.34 -3.11 -9.49
C ILE A 80 -26.17 -3.19 -11.01
N GLU A 81 -24.98 -2.91 -11.56
CA GLU A 81 -24.74 -2.94 -13.01
C GLU A 81 -25.00 -4.33 -13.62
N TRP A 82 -24.60 -5.40 -12.91
CA TRP A 82 -24.88 -6.77 -13.33
C TRP A 82 -26.38 -7.11 -13.33
N LEU A 83 -27.09 -6.79 -12.24
CA LEU A 83 -28.50 -7.11 -12.10
C LEU A 83 -29.39 -6.26 -13.02
N GLU A 84 -28.99 -5.02 -13.33
CA GLU A 84 -29.67 -4.17 -14.31
C GLU A 84 -29.52 -4.73 -15.73
N ARG A 85 -28.29 -5.10 -16.16
CA ARG A 85 -28.08 -5.81 -17.44
C ARG A 85 -28.87 -7.13 -17.49
N LYS A 86 -29.00 -7.83 -16.36
CA LYS A 86 -29.78 -9.07 -16.24
C LYS A 86 -31.28 -8.85 -16.47
N VAL A 87 -31.88 -7.83 -15.88
CA VAL A 87 -33.30 -7.48 -16.12
C VAL A 87 -33.53 -7.14 -17.59
N VAL A 88 -32.66 -6.33 -18.21
CA VAL A 88 -32.80 -5.94 -19.63
C VAL A 88 -32.79 -7.16 -20.56
N GLU A 89 -31.88 -8.13 -20.38
CA GLU A 89 -31.88 -9.35 -21.20
C GLU A 89 -33.05 -10.31 -20.84
N GLN A 90 -33.52 -10.34 -19.59
CA GLN A 90 -34.74 -11.08 -19.23
C GLN A 90 -35.98 -10.52 -19.95
N GLU A 91 -36.16 -9.20 -19.98
CA GLU A 91 -37.26 -8.53 -20.68
C GLU A 91 -37.16 -8.72 -22.20
N ARG A 92 -35.96 -8.49 -22.78
CA ARG A 92 -35.67 -8.69 -24.20
C ARG A 92 -35.96 -10.12 -24.67
N ARG A 93 -35.61 -11.13 -23.87
CA ARG A 93 -35.90 -12.54 -24.19
C ARG A 93 -37.37 -12.87 -24.02
N SER A 94 -38.05 -12.35 -22.98
CA SER A 94 -39.49 -12.58 -22.75
C SER A 94 -40.39 -12.22 -23.94
N GLN A 95 -39.92 -11.36 -24.85
CA GLN A 95 -40.62 -10.98 -26.09
C GLN A 95 -40.41 -11.95 -27.27
N GLY A 96 -39.49 -12.91 -27.18
CA GLY A 96 -39.08 -13.74 -28.32
C GLY A 96 -38.48 -15.13 -28.02
N GLY A 97 -38.45 -15.60 -26.77
CA GLY A 97 -38.02 -16.96 -26.43
C GLY A 97 -37.73 -17.17 -24.94
N GLN A 98 -37.34 -18.40 -24.57
CA GLN A 98 -36.96 -18.70 -23.19
C GLN A 98 -35.59 -18.08 -22.86
N TYR A 99 -35.56 -17.20 -21.86
CA TYR A 99 -34.33 -16.70 -21.24
C TYR A 99 -33.59 -17.83 -20.51
N ILE A 100 -32.28 -17.91 -20.69
CA ILE A 100 -31.41 -18.86 -19.97
C ILE A 100 -30.17 -18.10 -19.52
N GLU A 101 -30.07 -17.83 -18.21
CA GLU A 101 -29.04 -16.96 -17.60
C GLU A 101 -27.61 -17.30 -18.06
N ILE A 102 -27.22 -18.58 -17.95
CA ILE A 102 -25.89 -19.09 -18.30
C ILE A 102 -25.58 -18.97 -19.81
N ARG A 103 -26.59 -18.84 -20.68
CA ARG A 103 -26.42 -18.64 -22.12
C ARG A 103 -26.40 -17.15 -22.46
N ASP A 104 -27.42 -16.42 -22.01
CA ASP A 104 -27.72 -15.08 -22.49
C ASP A 104 -26.85 -14.01 -21.82
N MET A 105 -26.50 -14.19 -20.54
CA MET A 105 -25.62 -13.27 -19.82
C MET A 105 -24.13 -13.55 -20.03
N LYS A 106 -23.77 -14.68 -20.66
CA LYS A 106 -22.37 -15.10 -20.81
C LYS A 106 -21.47 -14.03 -21.46
N PRO A 107 -21.84 -13.37 -22.57
CA PRO A 107 -20.98 -12.35 -23.18
C PRO A 107 -20.72 -11.15 -22.26
N ALA A 108 -21.71 -10.74 -21.46
CA ALA A 108 -21.54 -9.67 -20.48
C ALA A 108 -20.64 -10.10 -19.32
N ALA A 109 -20.80 -11.34 -18.83
CA ALA A 109 -19.96 -11.88 -17.76
C ALA A 109 -18.49 -12.02 -18.19
N GLU A 110 -18.24 -12.48 -19.42
CA GLU A 110 -16.90 -12.54 -20.02
C GLU A 110 -16.30 -11.13 -20.22
N GLU A 111 -17.11 -10.10 -20.51
CA GLU A 111 -16.66 -8.71 -20.59
C GLU A 111 -16.11 -8.19 -19.24
N TYR A 112 -16.83 -8.42 -18.14
CA TYR A 112 -16.37 -8.06 -16.79
C TYR A 112 -15.13 -8.87 -16.38
N LEU A 113 -15.12 -10.19 -16.64
CA LEU A 113 -13.99 -11.04 -16.29
C LEU A 113 -12.72 -10.63 -17.03
N ARG A 114 -12.84 -10.28 -18.33
CA ARG A 114 -11.73 -9.77 -19.13
C ARG A 114 -11.17 -8.46 -18.57
N LYS A 115 -12.02 -7.53 -18.13
CA LYS A 115 -11.60 -6.27 -17.48
C LYS A 115 -10.82 -6.54 -16.18
N ALA A 116 -11.34 -7.40 -15.30
CA ALA A 116 -10.67 -7.75 -14.05
C ALA A 116 -9.36 -8.52 -14.28
N HIS A 117 -9.34 -9.46 -15.23
CA HIS A 117 -8.14 -10.21 -15.59
C HIS A 117 -7.06 -9.33 -16.25
N GLN A 118 -7.44 -8.31 -17.03
CA GLN A 118 -6.48 -7.33 -17.56
C GLN A 118 -5.81 -6.52 -16.43
N SER A 119 -6.48 -6.30 -15.29
CA SER A 119 -5.84 -5.72 -14.10
C SER A 119 -4.83 -6.67 -13.48
N LEU A 120 -5.14 -7.97 -13.39
CA LEU A 120 -4.22 -8.99 -12.87
C LEU A 120 -2.95 -9.14 -13.73
N LEU A 121 -3.07 -9.06 -15.06
CA LEU A 121 -1.93 -9.13 -15.97
C LEU A 121 -0.94 -7.97 -15.72
N ARG A 122 -1.44 -6.75 -15.49
CA ARG A 122 -0.60 -5.60 -15.08
C ARG A 122 0.11 -5.81 -13.76
N CYS A 123 -0.56 -6.41 -12.77
CA CYS A 123 0.12 -6.76 -11.52
C CYS A 123 1.25 -7.76 -11.76
N TYR A 124 1.11 -8.71 -12.69
CA TYR A 124 2.21 -9.61 -13.06
C TYR A 124 3.33 -8.88 -13.83
N GLU A 125 3.00 -7.92 -14.69
CA GLU A 125 3.97 -7.01 -15.34
C GLU A 125 4.78 -6.27 -14.25
N HIS A 126 4.12 -5.55 -13.32
CA HIS A 126 4.77 -4.84 -12.20
C HIS A 126 5.56 -5.74 -11.23
N ILE A 127 5.18 -7.01 -11.07
CA ILE A 127 5.95 -7.99 -10.29
C ILE A 127 7.22 -8.39 -11.05
N SER A 128 7.11 -8.64 -12.37
CA SER A 128 8.26 -9.00 -13.21
C SER A 128 9.27 -7.86 -13.38
N GLU A 129 8.78 -6.61 -13.40
CA GLU A 129 9.57 -5.37 -13.54
C GLU A 129 10.07 -4.79 -12.19
N CYS A 130 9.81 -5.45 -11.06
CA CYS A 130 10.21 -4.95 -9.75
C CYS A 130 11.74 -4.82 -9.62
N PRO A 131 12.31 -3.69 -9.15
CA PRO A 131 13.75 -3.57 -9.00
C PRO A 131 14.33 -4.55 -7.96
N GLU A 132 15.49 -5.12 -8.26
CA GLU A 132 16.16 -6.15 -7.43
C GLU A 132 16.57 -5.64 -6.05
N GLU A 133 17.01 -4.39 -5.95
CA GLU A 133 17.51 -3.78 -4.71
C GLU A 133 16.43 -3.74 -3.59
N PRO A 134 15.24 -3.14 -3.80
CA PRO A 134 14.10 -3.25 -2.87
C PRO A 134 13.75 -4.70 -2.47
N LEU A 135 13.80 -5.64 -3.41
CA LEU A 135 13.47 -7.04 -3.16
C LEU A 135 14.52 -7.72 -2.26
N HIS A 136 15.79 -7.48 -2.54
CA HIS A 136 16.91 -7.94 -1.71
C HIS A 136 16.82 -7.36 -0.29
N ILE A 137 16.60 -6.05 -0.17
CA ILE A 137 16.48 -5.34 1.12
C ILE A 137 15.37 -5.95 1.98
N ILE A 138 14.15 -6.08 1.44
CA ILE A 138 13.04 -6.60 2.27
C ILE A 138 13.17 -8.10 2.59
N SER A 139 13.78 -8.89 1.69
CA SER A 139 14.02 -10.32 1.97
C SER A 139 14.87 -10.54 3.24
N GLN A 140 15.67 -9.54 3.65
CA GLN A 140 16.54 -9.60 4.81
C GLN A 140 15.92 -9.03 6.10
N TYR A 141 14.70 -8.49 6.07
CA TYR A 141 14.08 -7.88 7.26
C TYR A 141 13.85 -8.90 8.38
N ALA A 142 14.60 -8.75 9.47
CA ALA A 142 14.43 -9.54 10.70
C ALA A 142 13.20 -9.13 11.52
N CYS A 143 12.79 -7.87 11.41
CA CYS A 143 11.59 -7.30 12.03
C CYS A 143 10.90 -6.35 11.02
N PRO A 144 10.06 -6.88 10.11
CA PRO A 144 9.33 -6.08 9.13
C PRO A 144 8.17 -5.28 9.77
N PRO A 145 7.62 -4.27 9.09
CA PRO A 145 6.35 -3.61 9.47
C PRO A 145 5.16 -4.59 9.46
N GLU A 146 4.17 -4.34 10.31
CA GLU A 146 3.00 -5.21 10.47
C GLU A 146 2.18 -5.36 9.18
N GLU A 147 2.07 -4.29 8.38
CA GLU A 147 1.36 -4.29 7.11
C GLU A 147 2.07 -5.15 6.05
N ALA A 148 3.41 -5.24 6.10
CA ALA A 148 4.19 -6.11 5.23
C ALA A 148 4.01 -7.59 5.61
N ILE A 149 3.91 -7.90 6.92
CA ILE A 149 3.56 -9.23 7.41
C ILE A 149 2.15 -9.59 6.93
N ALA A 150 1.15 -8.77 7.24
CA ALA A 150 -0.26 -9.03 6.89
C ALA A 150 -0.47 -9.18 5.38
N THR A 151 0.20 -8.34 4.56
CA THR A 151 0.19 -8.47 3.10
C THR A 151 0.72 -9.83 2.66
N MET A 152 1.90 -10.24 3.14
CA MET A 152 2.52 -11.49 2.69
C MET A 152 1.82 -12.74 3.23
N GLU A 153 1.31 -12.72 4.46
CA GLU A 153 0.48 -13.80 5.00
C GLU A 153 -0.80 -13.99 4.18
N LEU A 154 -1.49 -12.90 3.82
CA LEU A 154 -2.68 -12.98 2.99
C LEU A 154 -2.36 -13.43 1.55
N VAL A 155 -1.23 -13.00 0.97
CA VAL A 155 -0.72 -13.56 -0.30
C VAL A 155 -0.53 -15.07 -0.20
N MET A 156 0.02 -15.58 0.90
CA MET A 156 0.20 -17.02 1.11
C MET A 156 -1.14 -17.78 1.22
N LYS A 157 -2.07 -17.29 2.05
CA LYS A 157 -3.42 -17.87 2.19
C LYS A 157 -4.18 -17.89 0.85
N VAL A 158 -4.17 -16.77 0.12
CA VAL A 158 -4.81 -16.64 -1.20
C VAL A 158 -4.19 -17.57 -2.23
N ARG A 159 -2.88 -17.85 -2.16
CA ARG A 159 -2.19 -18.82 -3.04
C ARG A 159 -2.36 -20.28 -2.61
N GLY A 160 -3.10 -20.55 -1.54
CA GLY A 160 -3.42 -21.89 -1.05
C GLY A 160 -2.31 -22.57 -0.25
N GLU A 161 -1.36 -21.80 0.30
CA GLU A 161 -0.43 -22.32 1.31
C GLU A 161 -1.20 -22.52 2.64
N ALA A 162 -0.73 -23.43 3.50
CA ALA A 162 -1.41 -23.75 4.76
C ALA A 162 -1.30 -22.59 5.77
N SER A 163 -2.34 -22.36 6.58
CA SER A 163 -2.36 -21.28 7.58
C SER A 163 -1.14 -21.31 8.50
N ASP A 164 -0.73 -22.49 8.97
CA ASP A 164 0.39 -22.68 9.89
C ASP A 164 1.76 -22.40 9.24
N SER A 165 1.85 -22.38 7.90
CA SER A 165 3.06 -22.01 7.16
C SER A 165 3.05 -20.55 6.67
N CYS A 166 1.92 -19.85 6.78
CA CYS A 166 1.80 -18.41 6.48
C CYS A 166 2.52 -17.60 7.57
N THR A 167 3.82 -17.45 7.41
CA THR A 167 4.71 -16.76 8.36
C THR A 167 5.73 -15.94 7.59
N TRP A 168 6.20 -14.82 8.16
CA TRP A 168 7.20 -13.95 7.51
C TRP A 168 8.43 -14.71 7.01
N LYS A 169 8.92 -15.70 7.76
CA LYS A 169 10.09 -16.50 7.37
C LYS A 169 9.85 -17.36 6.12
N ALA A 170 8.61 -17.78 5.87
CA ALA A 170 8.24 -18.40 4.60
C ALA A 170 8.02 -17.35 3.51
N SER A 171 7.48 -16.17 3.86
CA SER A 171 7.37 -15.02 2.94
C SER A 171 8.71 -14.56 2.37
N GLN A 172 9.79 -14.59 3.15
CA GLN A 172 11.16 -14.31 2.69
C GLN A 172 11.60 -15.23 1.54
N VAL A 173 11.11 -16.47 1.48
CA VAL A 173 11.39 -17.39 0.35
C VAL A 173 10.60 -16.98 -0.90
N LEU A 174 9.38 -16.47 -0.74
CA LEU A 174 8.56 -15.95 -1.85
C LEU A 174 9.10 -14.63 -2.40
N LEU A 175 9.79 -13.86 -1.55
CA LEU A 175 10.53 -12.63 -1.88
C LEU A 175 11.96 -12.91 -2.38
N SER A 176 12.34 -14.17 -2.60
CA SER A 176 13.60 -14.48 -3.31
C SER A 176 13.45 -14.18 -4.80
N TYR A 177 14.49 -13.60 -5.42
CA TYR A 177 14.49 -13.14 -6.82
C TYR A 177 13.84 -14.13 -7.79
N THR A 178 14.37 -15.36 -7.86
CA THR A 178 13.86 -16.40 -8.77
C THR A 178 12.38 -16.71 -8.52
N TYR A 179 11.95 -16.75 -7.26
CA TYR A 179 10.54 -17.03 -6.94
C TYR A 179 9.63 -15.86 -7.34
N PHE A 180 10.03 -14.64 -7.02
CA PHE A 180 9.24 -13.42 -7.24
C PHE A 180 9.03 -13.15 -8.73
N HIS A 181 10.11 -13.17 -9.52
CA HIS A 181 10.07 -12.84 -10.94
C HIS A 181 9.59 -14.00 -11.83
N GLU A 182 10.05 -15.24 -11.60
CA GLU A 182 9.80 -16.36 -12.52
C GLU A 182 8.59 -17.21 -12.11
N PHE A 183 8.44 -17.51 -10.81
CA PHE A 183 7.47 -18.50 -10.33
C PHE A 183 6.16 -17.91 -9.79
N PHE A 184 6.13 -16.64 -9.36
CA PHE A 184 4.97 -16.06 -8.70
C PHE A 184 3.73 -16.07 -9.60
N ALA A 185 3.81 -15.44 -10.78
CA ALA A 185 2.70 -15.30 -11.71
C ALA A 185 2.17 -16.66 -12.19
N MET A 186 3.06 -17.58 -12.57
CA MET A 186 2.69 -18.90 -13.07
C MET A 186 1.95 -19.75 -12.01
N ARG A 187 2.40 -19.74 -10.75
CA ARG A 187 1.69 -20.44 -9.65
C ARG A 187 0.35 -19.76 -9.32
N SER A 188 0.31 -18.42 -9.35
CA SER A 188 -0.92 -17.65 -9.14
C SER A 188 -1.95 -17.86 -10.25
N GLU A 189 -1.56 -17.99 -11.52
CA GLU A 189 -2.48 -18.44 -12.59
C GLU A 189 -2.98 -19.87 -12.39
N SER A 190 -2.13 -20.77 -11.85
CA SER A 190 -2.54 -22.15 -11.57
C SER A 190 -3.67 -22.20 -10.54
N LEU A 191 -3.67 -21.30 -9.55
CA LEU A 191 -4.78 -21.11 -8.61
C LEU A 191 -6.06 -20.69 -9.33
N LEU A 192 -6.02 -19.63 -10.16
CA LEU A 192 -7.20 -19.11 -10.87
C LEU A 192 -7.86 -20.14 -11.80
N LYS A 193 -7.08 -21.11 -12.28
CA LYS A 193 -7.53 -22.24 -13.12
C LYS A 193 -8.07 -23.44 -12.31
N ARG A 194 -7.81 -23.50 -10.99
CA ARG A 194 -8.27 -24.57 -10.08
C ARG A 194 -9.44 -24.13 -9.19
N CYS A 195 -9.44 -22.88 -8.75
CA CYS A 195 -10.36 -22.36 -7.73
C CYS A 195 -11.33 -21.36 -8.35
N ASP A 196 -12.57 -21.78 -8.58
CA ASP A 196 -13.59 -20.92 -9.18
C ASP A 196 -14.05 -19.80 -8.24
N LEU A 197 -14.19 -20.08 -6.95
CA LEU A 197 -14.38 -19.09 -5.90
C LEU A 197 -13.40 -19.38 -4.76
N LEU A 198 -13.01 -18.33 -4.03
CA LEU A 198 -12.34 -18.48 -2.74
C LEU A 198 -13.35 -18.93 -1.66
N PRO A 199 -12.92 -19.64 -0.61
CA PRO A 199 -13.75 -19.87 0.57
C PRO A 199 -14.28 -18.55 1.16
N ASN A 200 -15.53 -18.55 1.64
CA ASN A 200 -16.20 -17.35 2.16
C ASN A 200 -15.39 -16.62 3.25
N GLU A 201 -14.68 -17.37 4.10
CA GLU A 201 -13.83 -16.82 5.17
C GLU A 201 -12.63 -16.05 4.61
N LEU A 202 -11.92 -16.65 3.65
CA LEU A 202 -10.78 -16.06 2.97
C LEU A 202 -11.18 -14.86 2.09
N MET A 203 -12.34 -14.94 1.43
CA MET A 203 -12.90 -13.79 0.71
C MET A 203 -13.26 -12.66 1.69
N SER A 204 -13.84 -12.97 2.85
CA SER A 204 -14.12 -11.97 3.90
C SER A 204 -12.86 -11.46 4.61
N GLU A 205 -11.73 -12.17 4.56
CA GLU A 205 -10.41 -11.66 4.98
C GLU A 205 -9.85 -10.69 3.95
N LEU A 206 -9.89 -11.07 2.67
CA LEU A 206 -9.45 -10.25 1.55
C LEU A 206 -10.27 -8.95 1.39
N GLU A 207 -11.58 -9.00 1.62
CA GLU A 207 -12.42 -7.80 1.66
C GLU A 207 -12.05 -6.86 2.81
N ARG A 208 -11.77 -7.39 4.01
CA ARG A 208 -11.36 -6.58 5.17
C ARG A 208 -9.99 -5.94 4.96
N PHE A 209 -9.02 -6.71 4.48
CA PHE A 209 -7.68 -6.22 4.14
C PHE A 209 -7.75 -5.08 3.13
N CYS A 210 -8.42 -5.29 1.99
CA CYS A 210 -8.55 -4.26 0.97
C CYS A 210 -9.49 -3.10 1.36
N ALA A 211 -10.13 -3.13 2.54
CA ALA A 211 -10.96 -2.06 3.11
C ALA A 211 -10.22 -1.22 4.17
N ASP A 212 -8.98 -1.57 4.53
CA ASP A 212 -8.14 -0.82 5.45
C ASP A 212 -7.22 0.17 4.70
N PRO A 213 -7.20 1.48 5.02
CA PRO A 213 -6.32 2.46 4.38
C PRO A 213 -4.81 2.18 4.54
N HIS A 214 -4.37 1.47 5.59
CA HIS A 214 -2.96 1.07 5.74
C HIS A 214 -2.56 0.05 4.67
N HIS A 215 -3.50 -0.82 4.31
CA HIS A 215 -3.39 -1.83 3.26
C HIS A 215 -3.87 -1.34 1.89
N SER A 216 -3.95 -0.01 1.71
CA SER A 216 -4.12 0.61 0.40
C SER A 216 -2.83 0.51 -0.43
N VAL A 217 -2.96 0.29 -1.74
CA VAL A 217 -1.81 0.08 -2.65
C VAL A 217 -0.75 1.18 -2.51
N CYS A 218 -1.17 2.46 -2.42
CA CYS A 218 -0.26 3.59 -2.25
C CYS A 218 0.48 3.61 -0.90
N SER A 219 -0.12 3.10 0.18
CA SER A 219 0.54 2.94 1.47
C SER A 219 1.55 1.79 1.44
N LEU A 220 1.19 0.67 0.83
CA LEU A 220 2.06 -0.49 0.69
C LEU A 220 3.31 -0.20 -0.18
N TYR A 221 3.17 0.58 -1.26
CA TYR A 221 4.32 1.08 -2.03
C TYR A 221 5.27 2.02 -1.26
N ARG A 222 4.79 2.71 -0.20
CA ARG A 222 5.64 3.53 0.68
C ARG A 222 6.48 2.69 1.65
N ILE A 223 6.07 1.44 1.90
CA ILE A 223 6.84 0.50 2.71
C ILE A 223 7.95 -0.12 1.85
N SER A 224 7.58 -0.70 0.69
CA SER A 224 8.55 -1.13 -0.34
C SER A 224 7.86 -1.45 -1.66
N THR A 225 8.60 -1.38 -2.77
CA THR A 225 8.09 -1.75 -4.11
C THR A 225 7.53 -3.18 -4.17
N PRO A 226 8.20 -4.23 -3.64
CA PRO A 226 7.67 -5.59 -3.64
C PRO A 226 6.33 -5.71 -2.89
N ILE A 227 6.19 -5.06 -1.72
CA ILE A 227 4.95 -5.11 -0.93
C ILE A 227 3.83 -4.31 -1.60
N GLY A 228 4.16 -3.20 -2.27
CA GLY A 228 3.23 -2.50 -3.16
C GLY A 228 2.68 -3.40 -4.28
N CYS A 229 3.56 -4.10 -5.02
CA CYS A 229 3.16 -5.02 -6.08
C CYS A 229 2.32 -6.21 -5.56
N MET A 230 2.68 -6.76 -4.40
CA MET A 230 1.90 -7.81 -3.72
C MET A 230 0.52 -7.32 -3.26
N GLY A 231 0.44 -6.09 -2.73
CA GLY A 231 -0.80 -5.43 -2.36
C GLY A 231 -1.71 -5.16 -3.56
N GLU A 232 -1.16 -4.62 -4.65
CA GLU A 232 -1.90 -4.41 -5.90
C GLU A 232 -2.46 -5.72 -6.45
N TRP A 233 -1.66 -6.79 -6.45
CA TRP A 233 -2.10 -8.13 -6.82
C TRP A 233 -3.26 -8.63 -5.94
N LEU A 234 -3.21 -8.45 -4.61
CA LEU A 234 -4.33 -8.79 -3.73
C LEU A 234 -5.62 -8.02 -4.08
N HIS A 235 -5.53 -6.70 -4.28
CA HIS A 235 -6.67 -5.87 -4.69
C HIS A 235 -7.22 -6.32 -6.08
N ALA A 236 -6.36 -6.72 -7.01
CA ALA A 236 -6.76 -7.24 -8.32
C ALA A 236 -7.39 -8.65 -8.25
N ILE A 237 -6.87 -9.56 -7.41
CA ILE A 237 -7.44 -10.88 -7.14
C ILE A 237 -8.83 -10.74 -6.52
N ARG A 238 -8.98 -9.84 -5.54
CA ARG A 238 -10.28 -9.51 -4.94
C ARG A 238 -11.27 -9.07 -6.01
N ASN A 239 -10.87 -8.15 -6.90
CA ASN A 239 -11.73 -7.65 -7.96
C ASN A 239 -12.12 -8.76 -8.97
N TYR A 240 -11.21 -9.69 -9.28
CA TYR A 240 -11.49 -10.87 -10.11
C TYR A 240 -12.52 -11.81 -9.46
N TYR A 241 -12.34 -12.14 -8.18
CA TYR A 241 -13.30 -12.99 -7.46
C TYR A 241 -14.63 -12.28 -7.15
N ARG A 242 -14.65 -10.97 -6.91
CA ARG A 242 -15.87 -10.15 -6.87
C ARG A 242 -16.70 -10.32 -8.16
N VAL A 243 -16.06 -10.27 -9.33
CA VAL A 243 -16.75 -10.51 -10.62
C VAL A 243 -17.31 -11.93 -10.70
N LYS A 244 -16.53 -12.98 -10.36
CA LYS A 244 -17.04 -14.37 -10.35
C LYS A 244 -18.19 -14.59 -9.36
N LEU A 245 -18.16 -13.94 -8.18
CA LEU A 245 -19.24 -13.98 -7.19
C LEU A 245 -20.51 -13.33 -7.71
N VAL A 246 -20.42 -12.07 -8.20
CA VAL A 246 -21.57 -11.30 -8.69
C VAL A 246 -22.22 -11.97 -9.91
N THR A 247 -21.41 -12.53 -10.81
CA THR A 247 -21.89 -13.20 -12.03
C THR A 247 -22.33 -14.66 -11.82
N ALA A 248 -22.21 -15.24 -10.62
CA ALA A 248 -22.62 -16.62 -10.35
C ALA A 248 -24.13 -16.82 -10.63
N PRO A 249 -24.53 -17.81 -11.47
CA PRO A 249 -23.78 -19.02 -11.86
C PRO A 249 -22.94 -18.93 -13.14
N VAL A 250 -22.98 -17.82 -13.88
CA VAL A 250 -22.61 -17.75 -15.31
C VAL A 250 -21.14 -18.07 -15.60
N LEU A 251 -20.22 -17.68 -14.71
CA LEU A 251 -18.78 -17.92 -14.85
C LEU A 251 -18.25 -19.14 -14.06
N LEU A 252 -19.13 -19.92 -13.44
CA LEU A 252 -18.71 -21.11 -12.67
C LEU A 252 -18.59 -22.34 -13.57
N SER A 253 -17.62 -23.20 -13.28
CA SER A 253 -17.50 -24.53 -13.90
C SER A 253 -18.76 -25.36 -13.62
N ARG A 254 -19.16 -26.19 -14.60
CA ARG A 254 -20.38 -27.00 -14.55
C ARG A 254 -20.12 -28.33 -13.84
N ASN A 255 -20.22 -28.31 -12.52
CA ASN A 255 -20.06 -29.44 -11.61
C ASN A 255 -21.37 -29.73 -10.87
N ALA A 256 -21.46 -30.85 -10.14
CA ALA A 256 -22.65 -31.17 -9.34
C ALA A 256 -22.97 -30.07 -8.29
N ASP A 257 -21.94 -29.49 -7.67
CA ASP A 257 -22.07 -28.46 -6.64
C ASP A 257 -22.37 -27.04 -7.15
N THR A 258 -22.41 -26.78 -8.46
CA THR A 258 -22.54 -25.40 -9.00
C THR A 258 -23.78 -24.67 -8.46
N ARG A 259 -24.87 -25.40 -8.17
CA ARG A 259 -26.05 -24.86 -7.48
C ARG A 259 -25.71 -24.37 -6.08
N ARG A 260 -25.17 -25.24 -5.23
CA ARG A 260 -24.79 -24.95 -3.84
C ARG A 260 -23.79 -23.80 -3.76
N ILE A 261 -22.80 -23.79 -4.64
CA ILE A 261 -21.77 -22.75 -4.75
C ILE A 261 -22.42 -21.40 -5.13
N THR A 262 -23.39 -21.40 -6.04
CA THR A 262 -24.15 -20.18 -6.42
C THR A 262 -25.03 -19.67 -5.27
N GLU A 263 -25.70 -20.57 -4.55
CA GLU A 263 -26.52 -20.23 -3.38
C GLU A 263 -25.63 -19.65 -2.24
N GLN A 264 -24.45 -20.23 -2.01
CA GLN A 264 -23.44 -19.70 -1.07
C GLN A 264 -22.88 -18.34 -1.48
N ALA A 265 -22.58 -18.14 -2.77
CA ALA A 265 -22.12 -16.85 -3.29
C ALA A 265 -23.18 -15.76 -3.12
N GLN A 266 -24.44 -16.04 -3.46
CA GLN A 266 -25.54 -15.08 -3.29
C GLN A 266 -25.81 -14.77 -1.81
N ALA A 267 -25.69 -15.75 -0.91
CA ALA A 267 -25.78 -15.53 0.53
C ALA A 267 -24.65 -14.61 1.04
N TRP A 268 -23.40 -14.87 0.67
CA TRP A 268 -22.24 -14.05 1.04
C TRP A 268 -22.35 -12.61 0.52
N LEU A 269 -22.74 -12.44 -0.75
CA LEU A 269 -22.98 -11.11 -1.33
C LEU A 269 -24.06 -10.35 -0.54
N SER A 270 -25.19 -11.00 -0.24
CA SER A 270 -26.27 -10.38 0.54
C SER A 270 -25.85 -9.99 1.95
N MET A 271 -24.98 -10.78 2.60
CA MET A 271 -24.42 -10.48 3.91
C MET A 271 -23.61 -9.17 3.88
N ILE A 272 -22.76 -8.99 2.86
CA ILE A 272 -21.83 -7.85 2.82
C ILE A 272 -22.47 -6.58 2.25
N THR A 273 -23.43 -6.68 1.32
CA THR A 273 -24.10 -5.48 0.78
C THR A 273 -25.34 -5.06 1.54
N LEU A 274 -26.12 -5.99 2.11
CA LEU A 274 -27.44 -5.71 2.70
C LEU A 274 -27.52 -5.79 4.23
N SER A 275 -26.73 -6.61 4.93
CA SER A 275 -26.92 -6.89 6.38
C SER A 275 -26.54 -5.78 7.37
N GLU A 276 -26.54 -4.51 6.96
CA GLU A 276 -26.48 -3.37 7.90
C GLU A 276 -27.69 -3.32 8.84
N GLU A 277 -28.83 -3.88 8.43
CA GLU A 277 -30.02 -4.04 9.27
C GLU A 277 -29.84 -5.14 10.34
N GLU A 278 -28.90 -6.07 10.15
CA GLU A 278 -28.66 -7.19 11.07
C GLU A 278 -27.52 -6.95 12.06
N GLY A 279 -26.55 -6.09 11.77
CA GLY A 279 -25.40 -5.84 12.66
C GLY A 279 -25.85 -5.32 14.03
N ASP A 280 -26.65 -4.26 14.01
CA ASP A 280 -27.21 -3.61 15.20
C ASP A 280 -28.16 -4.54 15.99
N GLN A 281 -28.83 -5.47 15.31
CA GLN A 281 -29.71 -6.46 15.94
C GLN A 281 -28.92 -7.64 16.52
N ARG A 282 -27.90 -8.15 15.82
CA ARG A 282 -27.05 -9.26 16.30
C ARG A 282 -26.18 -8.86 17.50
N GLN A 283 -25.78 -7.59 17.60
CA GLN A 283 -25.08 -7.11 18.80
C GLN A 283 -26.02 -7.11 20.02
N ARG A 284 -27.23 -6.55 19.88
CA ARG A 284 -28.28 -6.57 20.93
C ARG A 284 -28.77 -7.99 21.27
N GLN A 285 -28.79 -8.92 20.31
CA GLN A 285 -29.14 -10.32 20.54
C GLN A 285 -28.02 -11.10 21.23
N ARG A 286 -26.74 -10.81 20.95
CA ARG A 286 -25.60 -11.39 21.67
C ARG A 286 -25.59 -11.02 23.15
N GLU A 287 -26.04 -9.82 23.49
CA GLU A 287 -26.24 -9.38 24.89
C GLU A 287 -27.40 -10.11 25.60
N GLN A 288 -28.31 -10.76 24.86
CA GLN A 288 -29.48 -11.47 25.39
C GLN A 288 -29.35 -13.01 25.36
N GLN A 289 -28.35 -13.57 24.67
CA GLN A 289 -28.17 -15.02 24.50
C GLN A 289 -27.05 -15.64 25.35
N THR A 290 -26.52 -14.91 26.34
CA THR A 290 -25.49 -15.39 27.26
C THR A 290 -26.02 -16.28 28.41
N THR A 291 -27.26 -16.76 28.33
CA THR A 291 -27.80 -17.76 29.28
C THR A 291 -28.47 -18.95 28.56
N VAL A 292 -28.19 -20.16 29.08
CA VAL A 292 -28.66 -21.50 28.64
C VAL A 292 -28.00 -22.05 27.35
N ALA A 293 -27.58 -23.33 27.41
CA ALA A 293 -26.92 -24.07 26.31
C ALA A 293 -27.13 -25.60 26.45
N LYS A 294 -26.85 -26.34 25.35
CA LYS A 294 -26.69 -27.83 25.24
C LYS A 294 -27.98 -28.68 25.40
N ASP A 295 -28.19 -29.83 24.75
CA ASP A 295 -27.58 -30.57 23.60
C ASP A 295 -28.79 -31.17 22.76
N ALA A 296 -28.84 -32.26 21.95
CA ALA A 296 -27.92 -33.36 21.58
C ALA A 296 -28.32 -34.13 20.28
N SER A 297 -27.32 -34.71 19.62
CA SER A 297 -27.23 -36.06 18.98
C SER A 297 -28.28 -36.65 17.98
N THR A 298 -27.77 -36.89 16.75
CA THR A 298 -27.76 -38.16 15.96
C THR A 298 -28.99 -38.80 15.28
N ASP A 299 -28.90 -38.88 13.94
CA ASP A 299 -28.88 -40.10 13.09
C ASP A 299 -30.10 -40.68 12.31
N ASN A 300 -29.83 -40.84 10.99
CA ASN A 300 -30.21 -41.90 10.03
C ASN A 300 -31.67 -42.19 9.63
N ALA A 301 -31.94 -42.00 8.32
CA ALA A 301 -32.53 -43.04 7.45
C ALA A 301 -32.28 -42.73 5.96
N GLU A 302 -31.44 -43.53 5.28
CA GLU A 302 -31.41 -43.58 3.81
C GLU A 302 -32.45 -44.60 3.31
N LEU A 303 -33.38 -44.20 2.42
CA LEU A 303 -34.06 -45.10 1.47
C LEU A 303 -34.92 -44.29 0.47
N GLY A 304 -34.45 -44.15 -0.77
CA GLY A 304 -35.19 -43.47 -1.85
C GLY A 304 -34.36 -42.97 -3.05
N ALA A 305 -33.03 -42.93 -2.94
CA ALA A 305 -32.15 -42.21 -3.87
C ALA A 305 -31.91 -42.86 -5.26
N LEU A 306 -32.52 -44.01 -5.59
CA LEU A 306 -32.18 -44.83 -6.77
C LEU A 306 -33.16 -44.77 -7.95
N VAL A 307 -34.15 -43.88 -7.93
CA VAL A 307 -35.07 -43.65 -9.09
C VAL A 307 -34.87 -42.28 -9.73
N SER A 308 -34.68 -41.21 -8.94
CA SER A 308 -34.60 -39.83 -9.45
C SER A 308 -33.33 -39.48 -10.25
N ALA A 309 -32.30 -40.35 -10.24
CA ALA A 309 -31.02 -40.10 -10.90
C ALA A 309 -31.13 -39.95 -12.43
N GLY A 310 -32.14 -40.58 -13.06
CA GLY A 310 -32.36 -40.49 -14.51
C GLY A 310 -32.97 -39.17 -14.98
N GLU A 311 -33.72 -38.47 -14.13
CA GLU A 311 -34.46 -37.25 -14.48
C GLU A 311 -33.70 -35.98 -14.06
N ALA A 312 -33.02 -36.03 -12.91
CA ALA A 312 -32.16 -34.94 -12.43
C ALA A 312 -31.10 -34.48 -13.46
N GLY A 313 -30.62 -35.40 -14.31
CA GLY A 313 -29.69 -35.09 -15.41
C GLY A 313 -30.23 -34.16 -16.50
N ARG A 314 -31.56 -33.94 -16.58
CA ARG A 314 -32.18 -32.93 -17.45
C ARG A 314 -32.55 -31.64 -16.71
N GLU A 315 -33.01 -31.74 -15.47
CA GLU A 315 -33.37 -30.54 -14.68
C GLU A 315 -32.15 -29.72 -14.24
N SER A 316 -31.00 -30.36 -14.00
CA SER A 316 -29.75 -29.68 -13.60
C SER A 316 -29.19 -28.71 -14.66
N LEU A 317 -29.75 -28.71 -15.89
CA LEU A 317 -29.45 -27.73 -16.94
C LEU A 317 -30.18 -26.38 -16.76
N LEU A 318 -31.18 -26.31 -15.87
CA LEU A 318 -31.98 -25.12 -15.60
C LEU A 318 -31.97 -24.81 -14.10
N LEU A 319 -30.91 -24.14 -13.63
CA LEU A 319 -30.96 -23.44 -12.34
C LEU A 319 -32.18 -22.50 -12.34
N PRO A 320 -33.07 -22.57 -11.32
CA PRO A 320 -34.33 -21.83 -11.32
C PRO A 320 -34.04 -20.33 -11.32
N THR A 321 -34.22 -19.72 -12.48
CA THR A 321 -33.88 -18.32 -12.71
C THR A 321 -34.88 -17.44 -11.95
N LYS A 322 -34.39 -16.62 -11.01
CA LYS A 322 -35.19 -15.61 -10.30
C LYS A 322 -35.87 -14.69 -11.32
N SER A 323 -37.16 -14.39 -11.10
CA SER A 323 -37.95 -13.55 -12.00
C SER A 323 -37.38 -12.15 -12.13
N ALA A 324 -37.74 -11.45 -13.21
CA ALA A 324 -37.37 -10.05 -13.41
C ALA A 324 -37.84 -9.15 -12.24
N SER A 325 -39.03 -9.42 -11.68
CA SER A 325 -39.54 -8.73 -10.48
C SER A 325 -38.61 -8.87 -9.28
N VAL A 326 -38.30 -10.10 -8.85
CA VAL A 326 -37.41 -10.35 -7.69
C VAL A 326 -35.99 -9.79 -7.95
N THR A 327 -35.55 -9.77 -9.20
CA THR A 327 -34.27 -9.17 -9.61
C THR A 327 -34.32 -7.64 -9.48
N ALA A 328 -35.39 -6.99 -9.94
CA ALA A 328 -35.61 -5.55 -9.81
C ALA A 328 -35.80 -5.10 -8.35
N ASP A 329 -36.55 -5.85 -7.54
CA ASP A 329 -36.68 -5.62 -6.09
C ASP A 329 -35.32 -5.62 -5.39
N THR A 330 -34.42 -6.52 -5.83
CA THR A 330 -33.05 -6.60 -5.31
C THR A 330 -32.21 -5.39 -5.74
N VAL A 331 -32.34 -4.93 -6.99
CA VAL A 331 -31.72 -3.69 -7.47
C VAL A 331 -32.22 -2.47 -6.69
N GLN A 332 -33.52 -2.37 -6.39
CA GLN A 332 -34.07 -1.27 -5.61
C GLN A 332 -33.53 -1.25 -4.17
N LYS A 333 -33.40 -2.41 -3.52
CA LYS A 333 -32.76 -2.54 -2.20
C LYS A 333 -31.28 -2.13 -2.24
N LEU A 334 -30.51 -2.59 -3.23
CA LEU A 334 -29.11 -2.22 -3.39
C LEU A 334 -28.93 -0.72 -3.68
N ARG A 335 -29.77 -0.12 -4.52
CA ARG A 335 -29.79 1.33 -4.77
C ARG A 335 -30.11 2.13 -3.51
N HIS A 336 -31.01 1.65 -2.65
CA HIS A 336 -31.29 2.29 -1.35
C HIS A 336 -30.09 2.22 -0.39
N GLN A 337 -29.48 1.03 -0.23
CA GLN A 337 -28.27 0.89 0.61
C GLN A 337 -27.09 1.70 0.06
N LEU A 338 -26.91 1.78 -1.27
CA LEU A 338 -25.92 2.65 -1.91
C LEU A 338 -26.17 4.14 -1.62
N HIS A 339 -27.43 4.58 -1.63
CA HIS A 339 -27.79 5.96 -1.30
C HIS A 339 -27.49 6.28 0.17
N LYS A 340 -27.91 5.41 1.09
CA LYS A 340 -27.64 5.52 2.53
C LYS A 340 -26.13 5.57 2.82
N LEU A 341 -25.35 4.69 2.19
CA LEU A 341 -23.90 4.64 2.30
C LEU A 341 -23.25 5.93 1.79
N ARG A 342 -23.66 6.44 0.63
CA ARG A 342 -23.14 7.72 0.09
C ARG A 342 -23.51 8.92 0.95
N GLU A 343 -24.59 8.88 1.71
CA GLU A 343 -24.97 9.96 2.63
C GLU A 343 -24.15 9.93 3.93
N SER A 344 -23.94 8.77 4.54
CA SER A 344 -23.08 8.65 5.72
C SER A 344 -21.61 8.95 5.38
N VAL A 345 -21.13 8.50 4.21
CA VAL A 345 -19.80 8.83 3.69
C VAL A 345 -19.65 10.32 3.47
N ARG A 346 -20.61 11.00 2.83
CA ARG A 346 -20.51 12.46 2.57
C ARG A 346 -20.34 13.27 3.85
N ALA A 347 -21.00 12.87 4.94
CA ALA A 347 -20.82 13.52 6.25
C ALA A 347 -19.40 13.30 6.79
N ALA A 348 -18.93 12.04 6.80
CA ALA A 348 -17.59 11.70 7.27
C ALA A 348 -16.47 12.31 6.38
N GLU A 349 -16.68 12.45 5.07
CA GLU A 349 -15.75 13.11 4.15
C GLU A 349 -15.71 14.63 4.35
N ALA A 350 -16.85 15.28 4.60
CA ALA A 350 -16.89 16.70 4.92
C ALA A 350 -16.18 17.00 6.25
N GLU A 351 -16.38 16.16 7.27
CA GLU A 351 -15.65 16.25 8.54
C GLU A 351 -14.15 15.98 8.36
N ARG A 352 -13.78 14.90 7.66
CA ARG A 352 -12.38 14.56 7.37
C ARG A 352 -11.67 15.68 6.64
N THR A 353 -12.26 16.22 5.57
CA THR A 353 -11.64 17.28 4.76
C THR A 353 -11.53 18.61 5.50
N ALA A 354 -12.50 18.96 6.37
CA ALA A 354 -12.39 20.13 7.24
C ALA A 354 -11.21 19.98 8.24
N ILE A 355 -11.07 18.82 8.87
CA ILE A 355 -10.01 18.56 9.85
C ILE A 355 -8.64 18.39 9.15
N GLU A 356 -8.57 17.77 7.98
CA GLU A 356 -7.36 17.69 7.14
C GLU A 356 -6.93 19.09 6.66
N GLY A 357 -7.88 19.98 6.37
CA GLY A 357 -7.63 21.40 6.08
C GLY A 357 -7.01 22.14 7.27
N LEU A 358 -7.62 22.04 8.46
CA LEU A 358 -7.09 22.66 9.69
C LEU A 358 -5.71 22.11 10.08
N LEU A 359 -5.47 20.81 9.89
CA LEU A 359 -4.16 20.19 10.06
C LEU A 359 -3.14 20.78 9.09
N GLN A 360 -3.47 20.92 7.80
CA GLN A 360 -2.59 21.52 6.81
C GLN A 360 -2.32 23.01 7.08
N GLU A 361 -3.33 23.78 7.50
CA GLU A 361 -3.21 25.17 7.91
C GLU A 361 -2.22 25.32 9.09
N LYS A 362 -2.39 24.52 10.15
CA LYS A 362 -1.50 24.57 11.33
C LYS A 362 -0.08 24.08 11.04
N LEU A 363 0.08 23.11 10.13
CA LEU A 363 1.40 22.69 9.65
C LEU A 363 2.06 23.78 8.78
N ALA A 364 1.29 24.53 7.99
CA ALA A 364 1.79 25.63 7.18
C ALA A 364 2.14 26.87 8.03
N GLU A 365 1.34 27.22 9.04
CA GLU A 365 1.63 28.26 10.02
C GLU A 365 2.92 27.94 10.79
N VAL A 366 3.02 26.73 11.34
CA VAL A 366 4.24 26.29 12.03
C VAL A 366 5.43 26.31 11.07
N ARG A 367 5.28 25.82 9.84
CA ARG A 367 6.35 25.89 8.85
C ARG A 367 6.76 27.34 8.54
N GLY A 368 5.81 28.26 8.33
CA GLY A 368 6.13 29.67 8.05
C GLY A 368 6.98 30.30 9.15
N ASN A 369 6.60 30.09 10.42
CA ASN A 369 7.35 30.57 11.57
C ASN A 369 8.78 29.98 11.65
N TYR A 370 9.01 28.77 11.12
CA TYR A 370 10.35 28.18 11.01
C TYR A 370 11.11 28.61 9.76
N ASP A 371 10.46 28.71 8.59
CA ASP A 371 11.09 29.19 7.36
C ASP A 371 11.54 30.67 7.54
N GLU A 372 10.83 31.47 8.35
CA GLU A 372 11.23 32.86 8.75
C GLU A 372 12.39 32.93 9.76
N THR A 373 12.76 31.84 10.45
CA THR A 373 13.76 31.86 11.54
C THR A 373 14.97 30.95 11.29
N MET A 374 14.77 29.79 10.66
CA MET A 374 15.83 28.84 10.28
C MET A 374 16.60 29.30 9.05
N VAL A 375 15.92 29.65 7.95
CA VAL A 375 16.60 29.95 6.68
C VAL A 375 17.59 31.12 6.81
N PRO A 376 17.28 32.24 7.50
CA PRO A 376 18.27 33.29 7.72
C PRO A 376 19.46 32.87 8.57
N LEU A 377 19.33 31.83 9.42
CA LEU A 377 20.44 31.25 10.20
C LEU A 377 21.23 30.20 9.39
N GLU A 378 20.57 29.46 8.48
CA GLU A 378 21.22 28.58 7.51
C GLU A 378 22.11 29.40 6.56
N ASP A 379 21.58 30.48 5.98
CA ASP A 379 22.33 31.41 5.12
C ASP A 379 23.55 32.01 5.84
N GLN A 380 23.38 32.45 7.10
CA GLN A 380 24.47 33.00 7.92
C GLN A 380 25.52 31.96 8.30
N LEU A 381 25.10 30.73 8.63
CA LEU A 381 26.02 29.64 8.96
C LEU A 381 26.84 29.23 7.74
N GLU A 382 26.24 29.20 6.54
CA GLU A 382 26.95 28.94 5.28
C GLU A 382 27.99 30.04 4.99
N GLU A 383 27.60 31.33 5.05
CA GLU A 383 28.53 32.45 4.83
C GLU A 383 29.70 32.44 5.83
N MET A 384 29.43 32.22 7.13
CA MET A 384 30.49 32.12 8.14
C MET A 384 31.39 30.90 7.93
N THR A 385 30.82 29.74 7.55
CA THR A 385 31.59 28.51 7.31
C THR A 385 32.47 28.64 6.08
N GLU A 386 31.98 29.28 5.00
CA GLU A 386 32.82 29.61 3.84
C GLU A 386 33.94 30.58 4.22
N CYS A 387 33.63 31.64 4.98
CA CYS A 387 34.61 32.63 5.44
C CYS A 387 35.71 31.98 6.32
N PHE A 388 35.32 31.06 7.21
CA PHE A 388 36.24 30.27 8.03
C PHE A 388 37.16 29.38 7.17
N GLY A 389 36.61 28.69 6.17
CA GLY A 389 37.38 27.91 5.19
C GLY A 389 38.35 28.76 4.35
N GLN A 390 37.92 29.95 3.91
CA GLN A 390 38.77 30.92 3.21
C GLN A 390 39.90 31.48 4.09
N ARG A 391 39.70 31.61 5.40
CA ARG A 391 40.77 32.03 6.33
C ARG A 391 41.73 30.89 6.69
N LEU A 392 41.21 29.68 6.92
CA LEU A 392 42.03 28.48 7.16
C LEU A 392 43.01 28.19 6.02
N THR A 393 42.53 28.28 4.77
CA THR A 393 43.37 28.09 3.57
C THR A 393 44.47 29.17 3.49
N ARG A 394 44.12 30.46 3.65
CA ARG A 394 45.11 31.55 3.71
C ARG A 394 46.14 31.40 4.83
N LYS A 395 45.73 30.90 6.01
CA LYS A 395 46.68 30.59 7.10
C LYS A 395 47.66 29.49 6.70
N GLY A 396 47.21 28.48 5.94
CA GLY A 396 48.06 27.45 5.34
C GLY A 396 49.11 28.03 4.39
N ASP A 397 48.71 28.90 3.46
CA ASP A 397 49.62 29.54 2.51
C ASP A 397 50.66 30.44 3.22
N VAL A 398 50.25 31.23 4.21
CA VAL A 398 51.16 32.09 4.99
C VAL A 398 52.14 31.26 5.84
N ALA A 399 51.70 30.11 6.39
CA ALA A 399 52.59 29.19 7.09
C ALA A 399 53.60 28.52 6.14
N ALA A 400 53.20 28.17 4.91
CA ALA A 400 54.08 27.62 3.88
C ALA A 400 55.10 28.63 3.32
N ALA A 401 54.80 29.94 3.40
CA ALA A 401 55.66 31.00 2.88
C ALA A 401 56.88 31.35 3.76
N SER A 402 56.98 30.82 4.99
CA SER A 402 58.14 31.04 5.88
C SER A 402 59.22 29.94 5.69
N PRO A 403 60.50 30.28 5.49
CA PRO A 403 61.44 29.37 4.84
C PRO A 403 62.12 28.35 5.78
N LEU A 404 62.06 27.07 5.40
CA LEU A 404 63.04 26.06 5.76
C LEU A 404 63.95 25.78 4.55
N SER A 405 65.16 26.35 4.56
CA SER A 405 66.18 26.10 3.54
C SER A 405 67.52 25.74 4.19
N ALA A 406 67.74 24.43 4.39
CA ALA A 406 69.04 23.82 4.67
C ALA A 406 68.97 22.33 4.35
N ALA A 407 69.89 21.85 3.50
CA ALA A 407 69.89 20.54 2.84
C ALA A 407 68.66 20.30 1.90
N THR A 408 68.81 19.69 0.73
CA THR A 408 69.94 18.87 0.24
C THR A 408 70.39 19.33 -1.15
N ALA A 409 71.67 19.67 -1.30
CA ALA A 409 72.31 19.88 -2.60
C ALA A 409 73.20 18.67 -2.92
N ALA A 410 72.65 17.69 -3.63
CA ALA A 410 73.40 16.53 -4.12
C ALA A 410 72.83 16.01 -5.45
N ASN A 411 73.70 15.94 -6.46
CA ASN A 411 73.62 15.13 -7.68
C ASN A 411 72.43 15.35 -8.63
N THR A 412 72.57 16.36 -9.50
CA THR A 412 71.98 16.36 -10.84
C THR A 412 72.67 15.33 -11.74
N THR A 413 71.89 14.68 -12.64
CA THR A 413 72.16 13.69 -13.73
C THR A 413 71.48 12.35 -13.44
N ASP A 414 70.65 11.74 -14.32
CA ASP A 414 70.66 11.82 -15.78
C ASP A 414 69.28 11.60 -16.48
N ASN A 415 69.29 11.75 -17.81
CA ASN A 415 68.22 11.83 -18.81
C ASN A 415 67.05 10.79 -18.88
N ALA A 416 65.82 11.35 -19.02
CA ALA A 416 64.87 11.20 -20.14
C ALA A 416 64.06 9.89 -20.45
N ALA A 417 63.16 10.03 -21.45
CA ALA A 417 62.13 9.12 -22.00
C ALA A 417 60.83 8.99 -21.16
N VAL A 418 59.63 9.44 -21.60
CA VAL A 418 58.84 9.33 -22.86
C VAL A 418 57.85 8.14 -22.84
N ALA A 419 56.62 8.43 -23.26
CA ALA A 419 55.42 7.59 -23.08
C ALA A 419 55.41 6.28 -23.88
N VAL A 420 54.69 5.29 -23.34
CA VAL A 420 54.06 4.21 -24.12
C VAL A 420 52.62 4.04 -23.64
N ALA A 421 51.68 4.28 -24.54
CA ALA A 421 50.40 3.55 -24.54
C ALA A 421 50.52 2.47 -25.62
N ALA A 422 50.24 1.22 -25.29
CA ALA A 422 50.30 0.10 -26.24
C ALA A 422 49.16 -0.87 -25.98
N THR A 423 48.25 -0.96 -26.94
CA THR A 423 47.27 -2.04 -27.05
C THR A 423 47.92 -3.31 -27.57
N LEU A 424 47.61 -4.44 -26.93
CA LEU A 424 47.39 -5.73 -27.59
C LEU A 424 46.27 -6.47 -26.86
#